data_AF-A0A4Q2RG80-F1
#
_entry.id   AF-A0A4Q2RG80-F1
#
_cell.length_a   1.000
_cell.length_b   1.000
_cell.length_c   1.000
_cell.angle_alpha   90.00
_cell.angle_beta   90.00
_cell.angle_gamma   90.00
#
_symmetry.space_group_name_H-M   'P 1'
#
loop_
_entity.id
_entity.type
_entity.pdbx_description
1 polymer ?
#
loop_
_entity_poly.entity_id
_entity_poly.type
_entity_poly.pdbx_seq_one_letter_code
_entity_poly.pdbx_strand_id
1 'polypeptide(L)'
;MPQFTAGPAHKFRTGRHAPPARLRDGRCGITSGLHRGPGPPAPDHPRRAPGSSAVFFPDPLLPTLPDTPLELEAALQLAVAAAERFRGATAPNPPVGCCLLDADGHVLALAAHRRAGTAHAEAGAIAAARASGRAALIHTVVVTLEPCNHHGRTPPCTEAVLSTPARRVVIGARDPNPGVAGGGAARLADAGLAVAMAADLPGLAGAAGACARLIAPFAKRAATGRPFVTVKQALDSTGSMIPPPGAKTFTSDAALRFAHGLRRRADAILTGSGTVLADDPGFDVRRVPDHPERRRHLAVLDRRRRVPAAYLAAAEARGLLPFVAEEVGAALDRLGEAGALEVLVEAGPAVLASLDAVGLWDEWIVIRKGEGAEADHADIRGRDGRVETLALVR
;
A
#
# COMPACT_ATOMS: atom_id res chain seq x y z
N MET A 1 -32.16 34.27 15.63
CA MET A 1 -31.78 35.52 14.94
C MET A 1 -30.76 36.23 15.82
N PRO A 2 -29.55 36.48 15.30
CA PRO A 2 -29.26 37.77 14.71
C PRO A 2 -28.60 37.69 13.33
N GLN A 3 -28.72 38.80 12.62
CA GLN A 3 -28.38 39.02 11.21
C GLN A 3 -26.88 39.30 11.04
N PHE A 4 -26.25 38.67 10.05
CA PHE A 4 -24.94 39.06 9.54
C PHE A 4 -25.13 39.83 8.22
N THR A 5 -24.70 41.08 8.22
CA THR A 5 -24.66 41.98 7.07
C THR A 5 -23.39 41.73 6.25
N ALA A 6 -23.56 41.62 4.92
CA ALA A 6 -22.49 41.42 3.95
C ALA A 6 -21.79 42.75 3.62
N GLY A 7 -20.45 42.76 3.67
CA GLY A 7 -19.59 43.84 3.18
C GLY A 7 -19.21 43.67 1.69
N PRO A 8 -18.75 44.74 1.01
CA PRO A 8 -18.85 44.87 -0.45
C PRO A 8 -17.71 44.22 -1.23
N ALA A 9 -18.05 43.71 -2.42
CA ALA A 9 -17.14 43.11 -3.39
C ALA A 9 -16.28 44.16 -4.12
N HIS A 10 -14.97 43.95 -4.13
CA HIS A 10 -14.02 44.71 -4.94
C HIS A 10 -14.15 44.34 -6.42
N LYS A 11 -14.50 45.33 -7.24
CA LYS A 11 -14.52 45.27 -8.71
C LYS A 11 -13.08 45.26 -9.25
N PHE A 12 -12.67 44.17 -9.89
CA PHE A 12 -11.48 44.15 -10.74
C PHE A 12 -11.79 44.77 -12.10
N ARG A 13 -10.99 45.77 -12.47
CA ARG A 13 -11.10 46.59 -13.67
C ARG A 13 -10.38 45.89 -14.83
N THR A 14 -11.04 45.85 -15.98
CA THR A 14 -10.59 45.27 -17.24
C THR A 14 -9.51 46.14 -17.90
N GLY A 15 -8.36 45.55 -18.19
CA GLY A 15 -7.29 46.13 -19.00
C GLY A 15 -7.16 45.39 -20.33
N ARG A 16 -7.37 46.10 -21.44
CA ARG A 16 -7.17 45.65 -22.81
C ARG A 16 -5.66 45.61 -23.11
N HIS A 17 -5.16 44.50 -23.65
CA HIS A 17 -3.97 44.52 -24.51
C HIS A 17 -4.11 43.53 -25.66
N ALA A 18 -3.76 44.03 -26.85
CA ALA A 18 -3.89 43.40 -28.16
C ALA A 18 -2.84 42.29 -28.39
N PRO A 19 -3.08 41.35 -29.33
CA PRO A 19 -2.15 40.25 -29.62
C PRO A 19 -1.15 40.62 -30.74
N PRO A 20 0.07 40.06 -30.76
CA PRO A 20 0.89 40.13 -31.96
C PRO A 20 0.67 38.91 -32.88
N ALA A 21 0.32 39.27 -34.11
CA ALA A 21 0.75 38.73 -35.41
C ALA A 21 0.85 37.21 -35.65
N ARG A 22 -0.01 36.77 -36.58
CA ARG A 22 0.15 35.56 -37.41
C ARG A 22 1.28 35.78 -38.41
N LEU A 23 2.16 34.79 -38.57
CA LEU A 23 2.99 34.63 -39.78
C LEU A 23 2.46 33.43 -40.57
N ARG A 24 2.12 33.69 -41.83
CA ARG A 24 1.69 32.72 -42.84
C ARG A 24 2.81 32.54 -43.86
N ASP A 25 2.93 31.30 -44.31
CA ASP A 25 3.37 30.81 -45.62
C ASP A 25 4.76 31.18 -46.19
N GLY A 26 5.49 30.13 -46.51
CA GLY A 26 6.66 30.16 -47.39
C GLY A 26 7.02 28.75 -47.88
N ARG A 27 6.26 28.21 -48.84
CA ARG A 27 6.74 27.14 -49.72
C ARG A 27 7.62 27.77 -50.81
N CYS A 28 8.82 27.25 -51.00
CA CYS A 28 9.48 27.25 -52.31
C CYS A 28 10.44 26.05 -52.35
N GLY A 29 10.24 25.18 -53.33
CA GLY A 29 11.15 24.06 -53.61
C GLY A 29 12.14 24.47 -54.70
N ILE A 30 13.37 23.97 -54.61
CA ILE A 30 14.25 23.82 -55.77
C ILE A 30 15.04 22.52 -55.60
N THR A 31 15.07 21.76 -56.68
CA THR A 31 15.81 20.55 -56.98
C THR A 31 17.31 20.78 -57.12
N SER A 32 18.15 19.86 -56.60
CA SER A 32 19.39 19.44 -57.26
C SER A 32 19.98 18.24 -56.52
N GLY A 33 20.10 17.11 -57.22
CA GLY A 33 20.73 15.90 -56.72
C GLY A 33 22.24 16.05 -56.63
N LEU A 34 22.85 15.33 -55.68
CA LEU A 34 24.27 14.98 -55.64
C LEU A 34 24.44 13.68 -54.84
N HIS A 35 25.07 12.71 -55.50
CA HIS A 35 25.74 11.48 -55.05
C HIS A 35 25.46 10.87 -53.66
N ARG A 36 24.92 9.64 -53.68
CA ARG A 36 24.97 8.68 -52.56
C ARG A 36 26.33 7.97 -52.52
N GLY A 37 27.14 8.27 -51.52
CA GLY A 37 28.18 7.36 -51.01
C GLY A 37 27.60 6.46 -49.90
N PRO A 38 28.17 5.28 -49.61
CA PRO A 38 27.64 4.40 -48.58
C PRO A 38 27.93 5.01 -47.20
N GLY A 39 26.86 5.33 -46.46
CA GLY A 39 26.96 5.74 -45.06
C GLY A 39 27.41 4.58 -44.15
N PRO A 40 27.95 4.89 -42.97
CA PRO A 40 28.41 3.88 -42.02
C PRO A 40 27.25 2.97 -41.57
N PRO A 41 27.52 1.71 -41.19
CA PRO A 41 26.49 0.78 -40.77
C PRO A 41 25.75 1.33 -39.54
N ALA A 42 24.42 1.22 -39.57
CA ALA A 42 23.55 1.57 -38.45
C ALA A 42 23.96 0.77 -37.19
N PRO A 43 23.84 1.36 -35.98
CA PRO A 43 24.10 0.62 -34.75
C PRO A 43 23.12 -0.55 -34.63
N ASP A 44 23.69 -1.72 -34.31
CA ASP A 44 22.97 -2.97 -34.10
C ASP A 44 21.85 -2.76 -33.07
N HIS A 45 20.59 -2.81 -33.51
CA HIS A 45 19.48 -2.96 -32.59
C HIS A 45 19.59 -4.35 -31.95
N PRO A 46 19.57 -4.46 -30.61
CA PRO A 46 19.62 -5.76 -29.97
C PRO A 46 18.40 -6.57 -30.45
N ARG A 47 18.69 -7.71 -31.09
CA ARG A 47 17.68 -8.70 -31.50
C ARG A 47 16.80 -8.99 -30.29
N ARG A 48 15.49 -8.78 -30.44
CA ARG A 48 14.48 -9.25 -29.48
C ARG A 48 14.74 -10.73 -29.21
N ALA A 49 15.10 -11.06 -27.97
CA ALA A 49 15.18 -12.45 -27.55
C ALA A 49 13.84 -13.14 -27.82
N PRO A 50 13.82 -14.36 -28.38
CA PRO A 50 12.59 -15.12 -28.50
C PRO A 50 12.04 -15.38 -27.09
N GLY A 51 10.71 -15.27 -26.97
CA GLY A 51 9.98 -15.23 -25.72
C GLY A 51 10.44 -16.30 -24.73
N SER A 52 10.95 -15.83 -23.59
CA SER A 52 10.98 -16.63 -22.38
C SER A 52 9.53 -16.99 -22.07
N SER A 53 9.15 -18.22 -22.39
CA SER A 53 8.06 -18.90 -21.70
C SER A 53 8.48 -19.00 -20.24
N ALA A 54 8.20 -17.93 -19.47
CA ALA A 54 8.44 -17.90 -18.05
C ALA A 54 7.67 -19.07 -17.47
N VAL A 55 8.40 -20.11 -17.06
CA VAL A 55 7.86 -21.19 -16.26
C VAL A 55 7.27 -20.51 -15.03
N PHE A 56 5.94 -20.49 -14.95
CA PHE A 56 5.23 -19.86 -13.85
C PHE A 56 5.40 -20.77 -12.64
N PHE A 57 6.40 -20.46 -11.82
CA PHE A 57 6.51 -21.06 -10.50
C PHE A 57 5.45 -20.43 -9.60
N PRO A 58 4.66 -21.23 -8.85
CA PRO A 58 3.75 -20.69 -7.87
C PRO A 58 4.53 -19.83 -6.88
N ASP A 59 4.01 -18.65 -6.59
CA ASP A 59 4.62 -17.73 -5.65
C ASP A 59 4.58 -18.33 -4.24
N PRO A 60 5.72 -18.58 -3.58
CA PRO A 60 5.73 -19.22 -2.26
C PRO A 60 5.07 -18.35 -1.17
N LEU A 61 4.85 -17.05 -1.45
CA LEU A 61 4.15 -16.16 -0.54
C LEU A 61 2.63 -16.22 -0.69
N LEU A 62 2.09 -16.75 -1.80
CA LEU A 62 0.65 -16.86 -1.99
C LEU A 62 0.09 -18.09 -1.26
N PRO A 63 -1.15 -18.02 -0.76
CA PRO A 63 -1.86 -19.20 -0.26
C PRO A 63 -1.94 -20.30 -1.32
N THR A 64 -1.90 -21.55 -0.88
CA THR A 64 -2.22 -22.70 -1.74
C THR A 64 -3.66 -22.56 -2.25
N LEU A 65 -3.87 -22.85 -3.54
CA LEU A 65 -5.21 -22.83 -4.11
C LEU A 65 -6.01 -24.03 -3.56
N PRO A 66 -7.27 -23.84 -3.15
CA PRO A 66 -8.12 -24.94 -2.75
C PRO A 66 -8.51 -25.78 -3.97
N ASP A 67 -8.64 -27.09 -3.77
CA ASP A 67 -9.08 -28.03 -4.82
C ASP A 67 -10.60 -28.04 -4.99
N THR A 68 -11.35 -27.53 -4.01
CA THR A 68 -12.81 -27.46 -4.04
C THR A 68 -13.30 -26.09 -4.48
N PRO A 69 -14.51 -25.99 -5.07
CA PRO A 69 -15.16 -24.71 -5.33
C PRO A 69 -15.24 -23.82 -4.10
N LEU A 70 -15.12 -22.51 -4.32
CA LEU A 70 -15.31 -21.50 -3.29
C LEU A 70 -16.56 -20.67 -3.57
N GLU A 71 -17.30 -20.41 -2.49
CA GLU A 71 -18.25 -19.31 -2.47
C GLU A 71 -17.53 -17.96 -2.57
N LEU A 72 -18.27 -16.93 -3.02
CA LEU A 72 -17.69 -15.60 -3.28
C LEU A 72 -17.02 -14.97 -2.04
N GLU A 73 -17.59 -15.18 -0.85
CA GLU A 73 -16.99 -14.69 0.39
C GLU A 73 -15.62 -15.29 0.63
N ALA A 74 -15.49 -16.62 0.54
CA ALA A 74 -14.23 -17.33 0.71
C ALA A 74 -13.21 -16.96 -0.38
N ALA A 75 -13.64 -16.80 -1.63
CA ALA A 75 -12.77 -16.34 -2.71
C ALA A 75 -12.25 -14.91 -2.49
N LEU A 76 -13.09 -14.01 -1.96
CA LEU A 76 -12.68 -12.65 -1.62
C LEU A 76 -11.73 -12.63 -0.41
N GLN A 77 -11.99 -13.45 0.61
CA GLN A 77 -11.07 -13.63 1.74
C GLN A 77 -9.72 -14.19 1.30
N LEU A 78 -9.71 -15.14 0.36
CA LEU A 78 -8.49 -15.68 -0.23
C LEU A 78 -7.69 -14.59 -0.98
N ALA A 79 -8.38 -13.72 -1.72
CA ALA A 79 -7.77 -12.57 -2.37
C ALA A 79 -7.19 -11.56 -1.35
N VAL A 80 -7.90 -11.30 -0.24
CA VAL A 80 -7.37 -10.46 0.87
C VAL A 80 -6.12 -11.11 1.48
N ALA A 81 -6.15 -12.41 1.76
CA ALA A 81 -5.01 -13.14 2.31
C ALA A 81 -3.79 -13.09 1.39
N ALA A 82 -3.99 -13.17 0.07
CA ALA A 82 -2.93 -12.97 -0.91
C ALA A 82 -2.34 -11.55 -0.86
N ALA A 83 -3.18 -10.53 -0.78
CA ALA A 83 -2.75 -9.13 -0.73
C ALA A 83 -1.98 -8.78 0.56
N GLU A 84 -2.43 -9.31 1.71
CA GLU A 84 -1.81 -9.10 3.02
C GLU A 84 -0.33 -9.54 3.05
N ARG A 85 0.04 -10.55 2.26
CA ARG A 85 1.43 -11.03 2.14
C ARG A 85 2.37 -9.96 1.59
N PHE A 86 1.84 -9.03 0.79
CA PHE A 86 2.57 -7.94 0.14
C PHE A 86 2.41 -6.59 0.81
N ARG A 87 1.71 -6.49 1.95
CA ARG A 87 1.72 -5.26 2.74
C ARG A 87 3.14 -4.80 3.03
N GLY A 88 3.35 -3.50 2.85
CA GLY A 88 4.65 -2.85 2.86
C GLY A 88 5.42 -2.92 1.54
N ALA A 89 5.28 -3.96 0.71
CA ALA A 89 6.06 -4.01 -0.54
C ALA A 89 5.47 -3.18 -1.68
N THR A 90 4.22 -2.72 -1.54
CA THR A 90 3.45 -2.12 -2.64
C THR A 90 3.54 -0.61 -2.72
N ALA A 91 3.96 0.08 -1.65
CA ALA A 91 3.97 1.54 -1.61
C ALA A 91 4.71 2.17 -2.81
N PRO A 92 4.18 3.25 -3.40
CA PRO A 92 2.99 4.01 -2.99
C PRO A 92 1.64 3.41 -3.45
N ASN A 93 1.64 2.25 -4.11
CA ASN A 93 0.43 1.58 -4.58
C ASN A 93 -0.25 0.79 -3.45
N PRO A 94 -1.59 0.61 -3.50
CA PRO A 94 -2.29 -0.20 -2.52
C PRO A 94 -1.90 -1.69 -2.64
N PRO A 95 -1.95 -2.46 -1.54
CA PRO A 95 -1.99 -3.91 -1.62
C PRO A 95 -3.33 -4.33 -2.20
N VAL A 96 -3.30 -5.15 -3.26
CA VAL A 96 -4.49 -5.65 -3.96
C VAL A 96 -4.31 -7.14 -4.23
N GLY A 97 -5.38 -7.90 -4.07
CA GLY A 97 -5.46 -9.32 -4.43
C GLY A 97 -6.57 -9.57 -5.45
N CYS A 98 -6.38 -10.58 -6.29
CA CYS A 98 -7.34 -11.02 -7.30
C CYS A 98 -7.40 -12.54 -7.35
N CYS A 99 -8.60 -13.08 -7.24
CA CYS A 99 -8.93 -14.48 -7.40
C CYS A 99 -9.80 -14.66 -8.65
N LEU A 100 -9.43 -15.58 -9.54
CA LEU A 100 -10.18 -15.89 -10.75
C LEU A 100 -10.88 -17.24 -10.56
N LEU A 101 -12.18 -17.27 -10.81
CA LEU A 101 -13.00 -18.47 -10.69
C LEU A 101 -13.58 -18.87 -12.06
N ASP A 102 -13.80 -20.17 -12.24
CA ASP A 102 -14.69 -20.67 -13.30
C ASP A 102 -16.17 -20.50 -12.91
N ALA A 103 -17.07 -21.04 -13.74
CA ALA A 103 -18.50 -20.94 -13.55
C ALA A 103 -19.01 -21.75 -12.34
N ASP A 104 -18.29 -22.80 -11.95
CA ASP A 104 -18.62 -23.69 -10.84
C ASP A 104 -17.98 -23.24 -9.51
N GLY A 105 -17.12 -22.22 -9.55
CA GLY A 105 -16.45 -21.64 -8.38
C GLY A 105 -15.05 -22.20 -8.10
N HIS A 106 -14.47 -23.02 -8.98
CA HIS A 106 -13.09 -23.48 -8.81
C HIS A 106 -12.09 -22.35 -9.03
N VAL A 107 -11.05 -22.31 -8.20
CA VAL A 107 -10.01 -21.29 -8.30
C VAL A 107 -9.05 -21.61 -9.45
N LEU A 108 -9.09 -20.78 -10.49
CA LEU A 108 -8.24 -20.90 -11.67
C LEU A 108 -6.86 -20.26 -11.44
N ALA A 109 -6.83 -19.12 -10.75
CA ALA A 109 -5.61 -18.42 -10.41
C ALA A 109 -5.84 -17.44 -9.25
N LEU A 110 -4.79 -17.21 -8.48
CA LEU A 110 -4.70 -16.21 -7.43
C LEU A 110 -3.46 -15.37 -7.67
N ALA A 111 -3.57 -14.05 -7.54
CA ALA A 111 -2.42 -13.17 -7.56
C ALA A 111 -2.63 -11.96 -6.65
N ALA A 112 -1.53 -11.30 -6.32
CA ALA A 112 -1.52 -10.05 -5.60
C ALA A 112 -0.52 -9.08 -6.22
N HIS A 113 -0.77 -7.78 -6.06
CA HIS A 113 0.19 -6.75 -6.46
C HIS A 113 1.41 -6.82 -5.55
N ARG A 114 2.60 -7.03 -6.14
CA ARG A 114 3.82 -7.31 -5.38
C ARG A 114 4.60 -6.06 -5.00
N ARG A 115 4.77 -5.15 -5.96
CA ARG A 115 5.50 -3.89 -5.81
C ARG A 115 5.12 -2.91 -6.90
N ALA A 116 5.29 -1.62 -6.62
CA ALA A 116 5.07 -0.57 -7.60
C ALA A 116 5.85 -0.82 -8.91
N GLY A 117 5.17 -0.65 -10.05
CA GLY A 117 5.75 -0.89 -11.38
C GLY A 117 5.72 -2.35 -11.86
N THR A 118 5.30 -3.30 -11.03
CA THR A 118 4.96 -4.67 -11.48
C THR A 118 3.48 -4.77 -11.84
N ALA A 119 3.09 -5.89 -12.45
CA ALA A 119 1.68 -6.16 -12.78
C ALA A 119 0.78 -5.98 -11.55
N HIS A 120 -0.40 -5.40 -11.77
CA HIS A 120 -1.48 -5.37 -10.79
C HIS A 120 -2.04 -6.79 -10.58
N ALA A 121 -2.81 -6.98 -9.51
CA ALA A 121 -3.29 -8.30 -9.11
C ALA A 121 -4.12 -8.97 -10.22
N GLU A 122 -5.00 -8.22 -10.88
CA GLU A 122 -5.87 -8.70 -11.95
C GLU A 122 -5.06 -9.17 -13.16
N ALA A 123 -4.14 -8.32 -13.62
CA ALA A 123 -3.25 -8.67 -14.73
C ALA A 123 -2.35 -9.88 -14.39
N GLY A 124 -1.86 -9.95 -13.15
CA GLY A 124 -1.07 -11.08 -12.66
C GLY A 124 -1.86 -12.38 -12.63
N ALA A 125 -3.09 -12.36 -12.11
CA ALA A 125 -3.94 -13.55 -12.04
C ALA A 125 -4.33 -14.04 -13.44
N ILE A 126 -4.66 -13.11 -14.35
CA ILE A 126 -4.99 -13.45 -15.74
C ILE A 126 -3.77 -14.03 -16.46
N ALA A 127 -2.57 -13.48 -16.24
CA ALA A 127 -1.34 -14.03 -16.80
C ALA A 127 -1.07 -15.45 -16.28
N ALA A 128 -1.27 -15.71 -14.99
CA ALA A 128 -1.15 -17.04 -14.40
C ALA A 128 -2.18 -18.05 -14.95
N ALA A 129 -3.43 -17.61 -15.15
CA ALA A 129 -4.45 -18.42 -15.79
C ALA A 129 -4.10 -18.75 -17.25
N ARG A 130 -3.51 -17.79 -17.99
CA ARG A 130 -3.03 -18.02 -19.36
C ARG A 130 -1.87 -19.01 -19.39
N ALA A 131 -0.89 -18.84 -18.51
CA ALA A 131 0.26 -19.73 -18.41
C ALA A 131 -0.14 -21.18 -18.08
N SER A 132 -1.21 -21.38 -17.31
CA SER A 132 -1.75 -22.70 -17.00
C SER A 132 -2.80 -23.22 -17.98
N GLY A 133 -3.05 -22.53 -19.11
CA GLY A 133 -4.04 -22.95 -20.11
C GLY A 133 -5.50 -22.82 -19.67
N ARG A 134 -5.77 -22.17 -18.54
CA ARG A 134 -7.09 -22.07 -17.91
C ARG A 134 -7.80 -20.73 -18.14
N ALA A 135 -7.17 -19.80 -18.85
CA ALA A 135 -7.74 -18.46 -19.07
C ALA A 135 -9.10 -18.47 -19.79
N ALA A 136 -9.37 -19.47 -20.64
CA ALA A 136 -10.65 -19.62 -21.31
C ALA A 136 -11.81 -20.01 -20.36
N LEU A 137 -11.49 -20.48 -19.15
CA LEU A 137 -12.47 -20.88 -18.14
C LEU A 137 -12.87 -19.72 -17.21
N ILE A 138 -12.19 -18.57 -17.29
CA ILE A 138 -12.45 -17.44 -16.38
C ILE A 138 -13.89 -16.97 -16.56
N HIS A 139 -14.71 -17.14 -15.52
CA HIS A 139 -16.09 -16.69 -15.48
C HIS A 139 -16.26 -15.50 -14.53
N THR A 140 -15.68 -15.61 -13.32
CA THR A 140 -15.82 -14.60 -12.26
C THR A 140 -14.46 -14.04 -11.85
N VAL A 141 -14.33 -12.72 -11.84
CA VAL A 141 -13.17 -12.01 -11.29
C VAL A 141 -13.52 -11.48 -9.91
N VAL A 142 -12.84 -11.94 -8.87
CA VAL A 142 -13.00 -11.44 -7.49
C VAL A 142 -11.76 -10.65 -7.12
N VAL A 143 -11.92 -9.35 -6.85
CA VAL A 143 -10.79 -8.43 -6.62
C VAL A 143 -11.02 -7.58 -5.38
N THR A 144 -9.97 -7.33 -4.59
CA THR A 144 -10.10 -6.64 -3.29
C THR A 144 -10.32 -5.13 -3.42
N LEU A 145 -9.94 -4.52 -4.55
CA LEU A 145 -10.07 -3.10 -4.83
C LEU A 145 -10.60 -2.89 -6.26
N GLU A 146 -11.33 -1.82 -6.50
CA GLU A 146 -11.86 -1.48 -7.83
C GLU A 146 -10.73 -1.45 -8.89
N PRO A 147 -10.89 -2.17 -10.03
CA PRO A 147 -9.88 -2.21 -11.07
C PRO A 147 -9.58 -0.83 -11.66
N CYS A 148 -8.29 -0.52 -11.87
CA CYS A 148 -7.91 0.77 -12.44
C CYS A 148 -8.37 0.91 -13.90
N ASN A 149 -8.81 2.13 -14.25
CA ASN A 149 -9.31 2.49 -15.58
C ASN A 149 -8.43 3.53 -16.32
N HIS A 150 -7.26 3.85 -15.77
CA HIS A 150 -6.35 4.84 -16.32
C HIS A 150 -5.06 4.19 -16.80
N HIS A 151 -4.43 4.81 -17.79
CA HIS A 151 -3.10 4.41 -18.26
C HIS A 151 -2.05 5.00 -17.34
N GLY A 152 -1.43 4.14 -16.53
CA GLY A 152 -0.33 4.51 -15.62
C GLY A 152 1.01 3.94 -16.10
N ARG A 153 1.80 3.39 -15.17
CA ARG A 153 3.02 2.63 -15.49
C ARG A 153 2.73 1.31 -16.22
N THR A 154 1.51 0.79 -16.05
CA THR A 154 0.97 -0.40 -16.70
C THR A 154 -0.34 -0.05 -17.40
N PRO A 155 -0.79 -0.85 -18.39
CA PRO A 155 -2.13 -0.72 -18.97
C PRO A 155 -3.25 -0.87 -17.92
N PRO A 156 -4.46 -0.34 -18.18
CA PRO A 156 -5.59 -0.43 -17.26
C PRO A 156 -6.00 -1.88 -16.96
N CYS A 157 -6.35 -2.16 -15.70
CA CYS A 157 -6.83 -3.48 -15.31
C CYS A 157 -8.19 -3.80 -15.92
N THR A 158 -9.02 -2.80 -16.19
CA THR A 158 -10.28 -2.98 -16.92
C THR A 158 -10.07 -3.61 -18.29
N GLU A 159 -9.03 -3.21 -19.03
CA GLU A 159 -8.71 -3.80 -20.35
C GLU A 159 -8.22 -5.23 -20.23
N ALA A 160 -7.41 -5.51 -19.19
CA ALA A 160 -6.99 -6.88 -18.90
C ALA A 160 -8.20 -7.78 -18.63
N VAL A 161 -9.15 -7.36 -17.79
CA VAL A 161 -10.38 -8.12 -17.50
C VAL A 161 -11.22 -8.33 -18.76
N LEU A 162 -11.43 -7.29 -19.57
CA LEU A 162 -12.19 -7.35 -20.83
C LEU A 162 -11.54 -8.24 -21.90
N SER A 163 -10.24 -8.53 -21.77
CA SER A 163 -9.54 -9.49 -22.65
C SER A 163 -9.75 -10.97 -22.27
N THR A 164 -10.67 -11.25 -21.35
CA THR A 164 -11.01 -12.60 -20.87
C THR A 164 -12.49 -12.91 -21.15
N PRO A 165 -12.93 -14.19 -21.08
CA PRO A 165 -14.34 -14.52 -21.25
C PRO A 165 -15.21 -14.22 -20.01
N ALA A 166 -14.68 -13.50 -19.00
CA ALA A 166 -15.38 -13.20 -17.77
C ALA A 166 -16.78 -12.62 -18.00
N ARG A 167 -17.70 -13.01 -17.14
CA ARG A 167 -19.11 -12.55 -17.13
C ARG A 167 -19.43 -11.73 -15.89
N ARG A 168 -18.67 -11.92 -14.81
CA ARG A 168 -18.94 -11.30 -13.51
C ARG A 168 -17.67 -10.73 -12.88
N VAL A 169 -17.81 -9.59 -12.22
CA VAL A 169 -16.75 -8.99 -11.40
C VAL A 169 -17.31 -8.66 -10.02
N VAL A 170 -16.67 -9.15 -8.97
CA VAL A 170 -16.98 -8.83 -7.57
C VAL A 170 -15.84 -8.01 -6.98
N ILE A 171 -16.17 -6.81 -6.52
CA ILE A 171 -15.19 -5.81 -6.07
C ILE A 171 -15.31 -5.62 -4.56
N GLY A 172 -14.22 -5.80 -3.83
CA GLY A 172 -14.17 -5.72 -2.37
C GLY A 172 -14.36 -4.30 -1.83
N ALA A 173 -13.56 -3.35 -2.32
CA ALA A 173 -13.61 -1.94 -1.93
C ALA A 173 -13.58 -1.02 -3.17
N ARG A 174 -14.22 0.15 -3.08
CA ARG A 174 -14.12 1.19 -4.11
C ARG A 174 -12.75 1.86 -4.09
N ASP A 175 -12.29 2.40 -5.22
CA ASP A 175 -11.05 3.19 -5.24
C ASP A 175 -11.26 4.48 -4.42
N PRO A 176 -10.49 4.73 -3.35
CA PRO A 176 -10.62 5.92 -2.52
C PRO A 176 -9.97 7.16 -3.14
N ASN A 177 -9.24 7.04 -4.25
CA ASN A 177 -8.47 8.15 -4.80
C ASN A 177 -9.37 9.18 -5.50
N PRO A 178 -9.50 10.40 -4.96
CA PRO A 178 -10.34 11.43 -5.57
C PRO A 178 -9.79 11.95 -6.91
N GLY A 179 -8.48 11.78 -7.14
CA GLY A 179 -7.78 12.21 -8.36
C GLY A 179 -7.76 11.16 -9.46
N VAL A 180 -8.20 9.93 -9.18
CA VAL A 180 -8.52 8.95 -10.22
C VAL A 180 -10.00 9.14 -10.49
N ALA A 181 -10.35 9.61 -11.69
CA ALA A 181 -11.70 9.43 -12.18
C ALA A 181 -11.93 7.91 -12.14
N GLY A 182 -12.68 7.43 -11.14
CA GLY A 182 -12.91 6.02 -10.91
C GLY A 182 -13.66 5.38 -12.08
N GLY A 183 -14.69 4.60 -11.79
CA GLY A 183 -15.51 4.06 -12.87
C GLY A 183 -14.81 2.95 -13.64
N GLY A 184 -13.85 2.26 -13.00
CA GLY A 184 -13.45 0.94 -13.45
C GLY A 184 -14.62 -0.02 -13.37
N ALA A 185 -15.39 0.05 -12.27
CA ALA A 185 -16.64 -0.68 -12.12
C ALA A 185 -17.65 -0.28 -13.22
N ALA A 186 -17.81 1.02 -13.48
CA ALA A 186 -18.71 1.53 -14.51
C ALA A 186 -18.32 1.05 -15.91
N ARG A 187 -17.05 1.20 -16.30
CA ARG A 187 -16.54 0.74 -17.60
C ARG A 187 -16.77 -0.76 -17.81
N LEU A 188 -16.55 -1.58 -16.78
CA LEU A 188 -16.77 -3.02 -16.87
C LEU A 188 -18.26 -3.34 -17.03
N ALA A 189 -19.14 -2.62 -16.33
CA ALA A 189 -20.58 -2.75 -16.47
C ALA A 189 -21.07 -2.30 -17.85
N ASP A 190 -20.58 -1.17 -18.37
CA ASP A 190 -20.91 -0.64 -19.71
C ASP A 190 -20.47 -1.59 -20.83
N ALA A 191 -19.42 -2.38 -20.59
CA ALA A 191 -18.96 -3.42 -21.49
C ALA A 191 -19.75 -4.75 -21.35
N GLY A 192 -20.80 -4.78 -20.51
CA GLY A 192 -21.73 -5.89 -20.38
C GLY A 192 -21.40 -6.92 -19.30
N LEU A 193 -20.43 -6.67 -18.41
CA LEU A 193 -20.15 -7.57 -17.29
C LEU A 193 -21.11 -7.30 -16.12
N ALA A 194 -21.51 -8.35 -15.41
CA ALA A 194 -22.22 -8.22 -14.15
C ALA A 194 -21.25 -7.77 -13.04
N VAL A 195 -21.23 -6.47 -12.73
CA VAL A 195 -20.35 -5.89 -11.71
C VAL A 195 -21.11 -5.68 -10.41
N ALA A 196 -20.57 -6.16 -9.30
CA ALA A 196 -21.15 -5.96 -7.97
C ALA A 196 -20.08 -5.58 -6.95
N MET A 197 -20.42 -4.65 -6.05
CA MET A 197 -19.61 -4.41 -4.86
C MET A 197 -19.93 -5.47 -3.81
N ALA A 198 -18.92 -6.01 -3.17
CA ALA A 198 -19.07 -7.01 -2.11
C ALA A 198 -19.91 -6.47 -0.94
N ALA A 199 -19.80 -5.18 -0.63
CA ALA A 199 -20.60 -4.52 0.42
C ALA A 199 -22.12 -4.52 0.14
N ASP A 200 -22.52 -4.62 -1.14
CA ASP A 200 -23.92 -4.60 -1.57
C ASP A 200 -24.49 -6.03 -1.74
N LEU A 201 -23.67 -7.07 -1.56
CA LEU A 201 -24.06 -8.47 -1.72
C LEU A 201 -24.34 -9.14 -0.35
N PRO A 202 -25.43 -9.90 -0.21
CA PRO A 202 -25.73 -10.66 1.00
C PRO A 202 -24.59 -11.62 1.36
N GLY A 203 -24.24 -11.69 2.64
CA GLY A 203 -23.19 -12.58 3.14
C GLY A 203 -21.75 -12.11 2.89
N LEU A 204 -21.51 -11.01 2.19
CA LEU A 204 -20.14 -10.56 1.85
C LEU A 204 -19.65 -9.37 2.69
N ALA A 205 -20.47 -8.85 3.62
CA ALA A 205 -20.14 -7.67 4.41
C ALA A 205 -18.83 -7.82 5.22
N GLY A 206 -18.57 -9.01 5.78
CA GLY A 206 -17.34 -9.32 6.51
C GLY A 206 -16.10 -9.21 5.62
N ALA A 207 -16.14 -9.85 4.45
CA ALA A 207 -15.05 -9.80 3.47
C ALA A 207 -14.86 -8.40 2.84
N ALA A 208 -15.96 -7.66 2.59
CA ALA A 208 -15.89 -6.26 2.16
C ALA A 208 -15.22 -5.37 3.22
N GLY A 209 -15.54 -5.57 4.50
CA GLY A 209 -14.87 -4.91 5.61
C GLY A 209 -13.37 -5.24 5.69
N ALA A 210 -12.99 -6.49 5.41
CA ALA A 210 -11.58 -6.88 5.32
C ALA A 210 -10.86 -6.18 4.16
N CYS A 211 -11.52 -6.02 3.00
CA CYS A 211 -10.97 -5.26 1.87
C CYS A 211 -10.79 -3.77 2.21
N ALA A 212 -11.74 -3.16 2.92
CA ALA A 212 -11.62 -1.78 3.38
C ALA A 212 -10.46 -1.59 4.37
N ARG A 213 -10.28 -2.53 5.32
CA ARG A 213 -9.13 -2.53 6.26
C ARG A 213 -7.79 -2.75 5.53
N LEU A 214 -7.78 -3.60 4.51
CA LEU A 214 -6.60 -3.87 3.66
C LEU A 214 -6.03 -2.57 3.07
N ILE A 215 -6.92 -1.74 2.51
CA ILE A 215 -6.55 -0.51 1.79
C ILE A 215 -6.68 0.77 2.63
N ALA A 216 -7.03 0.68 3.92
CA ALA A 216 -7.17 1.85 4.80
C ALA A 216 -5.93 2.78 4.80
N PRO A 217 -4.68 2.27 4.79
CA PRO A 217 -3.51 3.13 4.66
C PRO A 217 -3.44 3.91 3.35
N PHE A 218 -3.80 3.26 2.26
CA PHE A 218 -3.88 3.90 0.95
C PHE A 218 -5.00 4.95 0.89
N ALA A 219 -6.19 4.62 1.40
CA ALA A 219 -7.31 5.54 1.46
C ALA A 219 -6.98 6.80 2.27
N LYS A 220 -6.35 6.64 3.44
CA LYS A 220 -5.95 7.79 4.27
C LYS A 220 -4.98 8.69 3.51
N ARG A 221 -3.94 8.11 2.90
CA ARG A 221 -2.96 8.90 2.15
C ARG A 221 -3.59 9.61 0.96
N ALA A 222 -4.45 8.93 0.21
CA ALA A 222 -5.15 9.53 -0.92
C ALA A 222 -6.03 10.71 -0.50
N ALA A 223 -6.69 10.62 0.66
CA ALA A 223 -7.56 11.67 1.17
C ALA A 223 -6.82 12.85 1.82
N THR A 224 -5.70 12.59 2.51
CA THR A 224 -5.06 13.57 3.41
C THR A 224 -3.63 13.94 3.03
N GLY A 225 -3.01 13.21 2.11
CA GLY A 225 -1.59 13.28 1.82
C GLY A 225 -0.70 12.63 2.88
N ARG A 226 -1.23 12.27 4.06
CA ARG A 226 -0.47 11.71 5.19
C ARG A 226 -0.61 10.19 5.28
N PRO A 227 0.43 9.48 5.74
CA PRO A 227 0.37 8.04 5.95
C PRO A 227 -0.55 7.68 7.12
N PHE A 228 -1.01 6.44 7.13
CA PHE A 228 -1.66 5.81 8.27
C PHE A 228 -0.66 5.58 9.39
N VAL A 229 -1.05 5.92 10.60
CA VAL A 229 -0.20 5.95 11.77
C VAL A 229 -0.67 4.86 12.71
N THR A 230 0.12 3.79 12.74
CA THR A 230 -0.04 2.69 13.69
C THR A 230 0.85 2.96 14.88
N VAL A 231 0.28 3.11 16.06
CA VAL A 231 1.05 3.21 17.30
C VAL A 231 1.23 1.81 17.88
N LYS A 232 2.47 1.45 18.25
CA LYS A 232 2.74 0.24 19.02
C LYS A 232 3.31 0.60 20.38
N GLN A 233 2.66 0.09 21.41
CA GLN A 233 3.07 0.19 22.81
C GLN A 233 3.19 -1.21 23.40
N ALA A 234 4.18 -1.44 24.26
CA ALA A 234 4.28 -2.66 25.05
C ALA A 234 4.25 -2.29 26.53
N LEU A 235 3.43 -2.99 27.32
CA LEU A 235 3.23 -2.75 28.74
C LEU A 235 3.40 -4.06 29.52
N ASP A 236 4.09 -4.00 30.66
CA ASP A 236 4.07 -5.09 31.62
C ASP A 236 2.75 -5.10 32.44
N SER A 237 2.63 -6.03 33.40
CA SER A 237 1.43 -6.17 34.24
C SER A 237 1.15 -4.95 35.12
N THR A 238 2.15 -4.08 35.34
CA THR A 238 2.00 -2.83 36.11
C THR A 238 1.72 -1.62 35.22
N GLY A 239 1.70 -1.79 33.89
CA GLY A 239 1.58 -0.69 32.94
C GLY A 239 2.89 0.04 32.64
N SER A 240 4.03 -0.55 32.99
CA SER A 240 5.36 0.02 32.68
C SER A 240 5.83 -0.39 31.29
N MET A 241 6.56 0.50 30.62
CA MET A 241 7.25 0.25 29.35
C MET A 241 8.72 -0.13 29.55
N ILE A 242 9.22 -0.14 30.79
CA ILE A 242 10.64 -0.30 31.11
C ILE A 242 10.92 -1.79 31.40
N PRO A 243 11.80 -2.45 30.64
CA PRO A 243 12.25 -3.80 30.96
C PRO A 243 12.96 -3.87 32.32
N PRO A 244 12.94 -5.04 32.99
CA PRO A 244 13.68 -5.21 34.23
C PRO A 244 15.19 -5.03 34.00
N PRO A 245 15.96 -4.62 35.02
CA PRO A 245 17.41 -4.43 34.89
C PRO A 245 18.12 -5.64 34.24
N GLY A 246 18.95 -5.36 33.24
CA GLY A 246 19.69 -6.39 32.49
C GLY A 246 18.92 -7.04 31.33
N ALA A 247 17.61 -6.77 31.17
CA ALA A 247 16.82 -7.25 30.05
C ALA A 247 16.60 -6.18 28.98
N LYS A 248 16.51 -6.59 27.71
CA LYS A 248 16.16 -5.70 26.58
C LYS A 248 14.66 -5.65 26.29
N THR A 249 13.89 -6.58 26.86
CA THR A 249 12.44 -6.68 26.69
C THR A 249 11.85 -7.50 27.85
N PHE A 250 10.57 -7.31 28.12
CA PHE A 250 9.80 -8.12 29.06
C PHE A 250 8.72 -8.98 28.38
N THR A 251 8.46 -8.77 27.08
CA THR A 251 7.45 -9.52 26.30
C THR A 251 8.01 -10.84 25.76
N SER A 252 7.11 -11.77 25.46
CA SER A 252 7.39 -13.07 24.87
C SER A 252 7.96 -12.99 23.45
N ASP A 253 8.52 -14.11 22.98
CA ASP A 253 8.98 -14.26 21.60
C ASP A 253 7.84 -14.14 20.56
N ALA A 254 6.63 -14.61 20.90
CA ALA A 254 5.45 -14.44 20.06
C ALA A 254 5.09 -12.96 19.88
N ALA A 255 5.10 -12.19 20.98
CA ALA A 255 4.91 -10.74 20.93
C ALA A 255 5.99 -10.02 20.12
N LEU A 256 7.24 -10.47 20.21
CA LEU A 256 8.32 -9.91 19.38
C LEU A 256 8.13 -10.25 17.90
N ARG A 257 7.72 -11.49 17.54
CA ARG A 257 7.36 -11.83 16.14
C ARG A 257 6.24 -10.94 15.63
N PHE A 258 5.19 -10.75 16.44
CA PHE A 258 4.09 -9.85 16.10
C PHE A 258 4.56 -8.41 15.86
N ALA A 259 5.37 -7.84 16.76
CA ALA A 259 5.95 -6.52 16.58
C ALA A 259 6.84 -6.41 15.31
N HIS A 260 7.59 -7.46 14.97
CA HIS A 260 8.34 -7.50 13.72
C HIS A 260 7.44 -7.64 12.49
N GLY A 261 6.27 -8.28 12.60
CA GLY A 261 5.21 -8.25 11.59
C GLY A 261 4.67 -6.84 11.34
N LEU A 262 4.46 -6.06 12.41
CA LEU A 262 4.08 -4.64 12.31
C LEU A 262 5.17 -3.81 11.60
N ARG A 263 6.45 -4.03 11.92
CA ARG A 263 7.55 -3.39 11.18
C ARG A 263 7.59 -3.83 9.72
N ARG A 264 7.35 -5.10 9.44
CA ARG A 264 7.34 -5.65 8.08
C ARG A 264 6.32 -4.93 7.20
N ARG A 265 5.09 -4.72 7.71
CA ARG A 265 4.00 -4.05 6.97
C ARG A 265 4.21 -2.55 6.78
N ALA A 266 4.90 -1.88 7.70
CA ALA A 266 5.09 -0.43 7.65
C ALA A 266 6.12 0.02 6.60
N ASP A 267 5.92 1.22 6.06
CA ASP A 267 6.84 1.94 5.15
C ASP A 267 7.85 2.81 5.89
N ALA A 268 7.48 3.23 7.09
CA ALA A 268 8.36 3.99 7.95
C ALA A 268 8.21 3.58 9.41
N ILE A 269 9.26 3.85 10.18
CA ILE A 269 9.26 3.80 11.63
C ILE A 269 9.45 5.22 12.14
N LEU A 270 8.61 5.64 13.07
CA LEU A 270 8.73 6.92 13.76
C LEU A 270 9.07 6.66 15.24
N THR A 271 10.11 7.33 15.73
CA THR A 271 10.56 7.21 17.11
C THR A 271 10.99 8.56 17.67
N GLY A 272 11.28 8.62 18.97
CA GLY A 272 11.88 9.78 19.62
C GLY A 272 13.37 9.57 19.92
N SER A 273 14.12 10.67 19.94
CA SER A 273 15.53 10.68 20.38
C SER A 273 15.76 10.05 21.75
N GLY A 274 14.80 10.15 22.67
CA GLY A 274 14.88 9.49 23.98
C GLY A 274 15.01 7.96 23.87
N THR A 275 14.23 7.34 23.01
CA THR A 275 14.30 5.90 22.72
C THR A 275 15.64 5.53 22.09
N VAL A 276 16.12 6.33 21.13
CA VAL A 276 17.43 6.10 20.50
C VAL A 276 18.56 6.14 21.52
N LEU A 277 18.57 7.14 22.40
CA LEU A 277 19.62 7.34 23.40
C LEU A 277 19.58 6.29 24.53
N ALA A 278 18.39 5.79 24.86
CA ALA A 278 18.23 4.77 25.90
C ALA A 278 18.56 3.36 25.40
N ASP A 279 18.12 3.01 24.19
CA ASP A 279 18.03 1.62 23.76
C ASP A 279 18.94 1.25 22.58
N ASP A 280 19.55 2.23 21.89
CA ASP A 280 20.29 2.06 20.63
C ASP A 280 19.61 1.06 19.64
N PRO A 281 18.33 1.29 19.28
CA PRO A 281 17.53 0.31 18.58
C PRO A 281 17.91 0.18 17.10
N GLY A 282 17.95 -1.06 16.60
CA GLY A 282 18.23 -1.34 15.19
C GLY A 282 17.08 -1.04 14.22
N PHE A 283 15.83 -1.09 14.69
CA PHE A 283 14.59 -0.92 13.90
C PHE A 283 14.43 -1.81 12.65
N ASP A 284 15.18 -2.92 12.59
CA ASP A 284 15.09 -3.92 11.52
C ASP A 284 13.89 -4.88 11.67
N VAL A 285 13.71 -5.69 10.63
CA VAL A 285 12.79 -6.84 10.58
C VAL A 285 13.62 -8.12 10.57
N ARG A 286 13.76 -8.79 11.73
CA ARG A 286 14.64 -9.97 11.90
C ARG A 286 13.99 -11.21 12.51
N ARG A 287 12.73 -11.12 12.92
CA ARG A 287 11.98 -12.26 13.50
C ARG A 287 10.91 -12.85 12.58
N VAL A 288 10.71 -12.25 11.41
CA VAL A 288 9.84 -12.73 10.35
C VAL A 288 10.53 -12.49 9.00
N PRO A 289 10.25 -13.27 7.94
CA PRO A 289 10.79 -13.00 6.62
C PRO A 289 10.39 -11.62 6.11
N ASP A 290 11.37 -10.78 5.80
CA ASP A 290 11.13 -9.45 5.24
C ASP A 290 11.04 -9.48 3.71
N HIS A 291 10.58 -8.39 3.12
CA HIS A 291 10.57 -8.18 1.68
C HIS A 291 11.98 -7.93 1.14
N PRO A 292 12.42 -8.63 0.08
CA PRO A 292 13.72 -8.38 -0.54
C PRO A 292 13.87 -6.92 -0.97
N GLU A 293 15.08 -6.37 -0.82
CA GLU A 293 15.46 -5.02 -1.25
C GLU A 293 14.64 -3.87 -0.62
N ARG A 294 13.83 -4.18 0.40
CA ARG A 294 12.99 -3.18 1.03
C ARG A 294 13.81 -2.21 1.86
N ARG A 295 13.60 -0.92 1.60
CA ARG A 295 14.07 0.17 2.45
C ARG A 295 12.88 0.83 3.14
N ARG A 296 13.05 1.14 4.43
CA ARG A 296 12.05 1.85 5.25
C ARG A 296 12.62 3.17 5.71
N HIS A 297 11.76 4.18 5.82
CA HIS A 297 12.14 5.43 6.44
C HIS A 297 12.27 5.27 7.96
N LEU A 298 13.24 5.95 8.56
CA LEU A 298 13.36 6.07 10.01
C LEU A 298 13.28 7.55 10.38
N ALA A 299 12.12 7.98 10.86
CA ALA A 299 11.89 9.34 11.34
C ALA A 299 12.23 9.41 12.83
N VAL A 300 13.23 10.20 13.20
CA VAL A 300 13.62 10.41 14.60
C VAL A 300 13.24 11.81 15.05
N LEU A 301 12.34 11.90 16.03
CA LEU A 301 11.94 13.17 16.64
C LEU A 301 13.03 13.66 17.61
N ASP A 302 13.72 14.74 17.25
CA ASP A 302 14.84 15.26 18.01
C ASP A 302 15.02 16.78 17.92
N ARG A 303 14.17 17.50 18.64
CA ARG A 303 14.21 18.98 18.75
C ARG A 303 15.55 19.53 19.26
N ARG A 304 16.34 18.73 19.99
CA ARG A 304 17.61 19.16 20.60
C ARG A 304 18.85 18.61 19.90
N ARG A 305 18.69 17.92 18.76
CA ARG A 305 19.81 17.38 17.95
C ARG A 305 20.79 16.52 18.77
N ARG A 306 20.26 15.70 19.68
CA ARG A 306 21.03 14.84 20.61
C ARG A 306 21.42 13.51 20.01
N VAL A 307 20.71 13.05 18.98
CA VAL A 307 20.96 11.75 18.34
C VAL A 307 22.34 11.80 17.67
N PRO A 308 23.25 10.87 18.02
CA PRO A 308 24.59 10.85 17.42
C PRO A 308 24.53 10.64 15.91
N ALA A 309 25.36 11.36 15.15
CA ALA A 309 25.50 11.15 13.71
C ALA A 309 25.88 9.69 13.37
N ALA A 310 26.69 9.06 14.23
CA ALA A 310 27.06 7.65 14.10
C ALA A 310 25.86 6.69 14.17
N TYR A 311 24.82 7.00 14.96
CA TYR A 311 23.60 6.20 14.99
C TYR A 311 22.85 6.25 13.65
N LEU A 312 22.72 7.46 13.08
CA LEU A 312 22.05 7.66 11.79
C LEU A 312 22.82 6.97 10.66
N ALA A 313 24.15 7.09 10.63
CA ALA A 313 24.99 6.39 9.67
C ALA A 313 24.87 4.86 9.80
N ALA A 314 24.84 4.34 11.03
CA ALA A 314 24.63 2.91 11.26
C ALA A 314 23.23 2.45 10.83
N ALA A 315 22.19 3.28 11.01
CA ALA A 315 20.85 2.98 10.51
C ALA A 315 20.79 2.92 8.98
N GLU A 316 21.48 3.84 8.30
CA GLU A 316 21.62 3.82 6.84
C GLU A 316 22.37 2.58 6.35
N ALA A 317 23.45 2.19 7.03
CA ALA A 317 24.19 0.96 6.73
C ALA A 317 23.35 -0.31 6.91
N ARG A 318 22.32 -0.29 7.77
CA ARG A 318 21.31 -1.35 7.90
C ARG A 318 20.22 -1.32 6.82
N GLY A 319 20.28 -0.39 5.87
CA GLY A 319 19.33 -0.25 4.78
C GLY A 319 18.14 0.67 5.06
N LEU A 320 18.09 1.36 6.20
CA LEU A 320 17.06 2.35 6.50
C LEU A 320 17.33 3.67 5.76
N LEU A 321 16.31 4.53 5.71
CA LEU A 321 16.35 5.90 5.20
C LEU A 321 16.14 6.88 6.38
N PRO A 322 17.16 7.10 7.22
CA PRO A 322 17.00 7.89 8.44
C PRO A 322 16.88 9.39 8.15
N PHE A 323 16.05 10.08 8.90
CA PHE A 323 16.06 11.54 8.97
C PHE A 323 15.58 12.02 10.34
N VAL A 324 16.01 13.23 10.70
CA VAL A 324 15.58 13.91 11.92
C VAL A 324 14.44 14.87 11.58
N ALA A 325 13.41 14.88 12.43
CA ALA A 325 12.35 15.86 12.41
C ALA A 325 12.18 16.46 13.81
N GLU A 326 11.66 17.67 13.89
CA GLU A 326 11.44 18.34 15.18
C GLU A 326 10.04 18.04 15.72
N GLU A 327 9.06 17.93 14.82
CA GLU A 327 7.64 17.75 15.15
C GLU A 327 7.02 16.58 14.39
N VAL A 328 6.03 15.94 15.01
CA VAL A 328 5.40 14.73 14.45
C VAL A 328 4.66 15.01 13.14
N GLY A 329 3.97 16.16 13.04
CA GLY A 329 3.24 16.56 11.83
C GLY A 329 4.17 16.67 10.63
N ALA A 330 5.28 17.39 10.77
CA ALA A 330 6.28 17.55 9.72
C ALA A 330 6.92 16.23 9.30
N ALA A 331 7.16 15.32 10.25
CA ALA A 331 7.63 13.97 9.94
C ALA A 331 6.60 13.20 9.08
N LEU A 332 5.32 13.23 9.46
CA LEU A 332 4.25 12.56 8.73
C LEU A 332 4.02 13.15 7.33
N ASP A 333 4.10 14.48 7.20
CA ASP A 333 3.99 15.16 5.89
C ASP A 333 5.10 14.70 4.94
N ARG A 334 6.36 14.75 5.39
CA ARG A 334 7.51 14.27 4.62
C ARG A 334 7.41 12.80 4.23
N LEU A 335 6.90 11.95 5.13
CA LEU A 335 6.69 10.53 4.84
C LEU A 335 5.58 10.33 3.80
N GLY A 336 4.51 11.11 3.88
CA GLY A 336 3.43 11.10 2.90
C GLY A 336 3.89 11.51 1.50
N GLU A 337 4.68 12.58 1.41
CA GLU A 337 5.34 13.04 0.18
C GLU A 337 6.25 11.96 -0.42
N ALA A 338 6.98 11.23 0.43
CA ALA A 338 7.83 10.11 0.02
C ALA A 338 7.05 8.86 -0.44
N GLY A 339 5.73 8.85 -0.34
CA GLY A 339 4.89 7.74 -0.78
C GLY A 339 4.59 6.69 0.28
N ALA A 340 4.97 6.91 1.54
CA ALA A 340 4.68 5.99 2.63
C ALA A 340 3.16 5.86 2.83
N LEU A 341 2.64 4.63 2.87
CA LEU A 341 1.25 4.35 3.17
C LEU A 341 1.05 4.20 4.68
N GLU A 342 1.97 3.52 5.36
CA GLU A 342 1.88 3.26 6.80
C GLU A 342 3.18 3.61 7.55
N VAL A 343 3.03 4.27 8.70
CA VAL A 343 4.08 4.56 9.67
C VAL A 343 3.80 3.79 10.94
N LEU A 344 4.78 3.02 11.42
CA LEU A 344 4.75 2.40 12.73
C LEU A 344 5.46 3.33 13.73
N VAL A 345 4.75 3.75 14.77
CA VAL A 345 5.32 4.50 15.89
C VAL A 345 5.80 3.52 16.94
N GLU A 346 7.11 3.55 17.20
CA GLU A 346 7.75 2.86 18.32
C GLU A 346 8.58 3.89 19.11
N ALA A 347 7.95 4.49 20.11
CA ALA A 347 8.52 5.62 20.83
C ALA A 347 8.22 5.57 22.33
N GLY A 348 9.01 6.32 23.11
CA GLY A 348 8.77 6.50 24.53
C GLY A 348 7.52 7.35 24.86
N PRO A 349 7.11 7.40 26.15
CA PRO A 349 5.85 7.96 26.60
C PRO A 349 5.55 9.40 26.13
N ALA A 350 6.57 10.26 26.06
CA ALA A 350 6.39 11.65 25.66
C ALA A 350 5.91 11.81 24.21
N VAL A 351 6.41 10.98 23.29
CA VAL A 351 5.97 11.01 21.87
C VAL A 351 4.56 10.42 21.75
N LEU A 352 4.28 9.33 22.49
CA LEU A 352 2.96 8.71 22.51
C LEU A 352 1.90 9.67 23.06
N ALA A 353 2.17 10.33 24.19
CA ALA A 353 1.27 11.31 24.78
C ALA A 353 1.03 12.50 23.83
N SER A 354 2.07 12.96 23.11
CA SER A 354 1.92 14.01 22.10
C SER A 354 0.99 13.57 20.98
N LEU A 355 1.21 12.38 20.40
CA LEU A 355 0.37 11.80 19.34
C LEU A 355 -1.09 11.66 19.74
N ASP A 356 -1.35 11.21 20.96
CA ASP A 356 -2.71 11.05 21.50
C ASP A 356 -3.38 12.42 21.68
N ALA A 357 -2.68 13.38 22.30
CA ALA A 357 -3.19 14.73 22.55
C ALA A 357 -3.56 15.49 21.27
N VAL A 358 -2.77 15.35 20.20
CA VAL A 358 -3.04 16.00 18.90
C VAL A 358 -3.92 15.15 17.98
N GLY A 359 -4.26 13.92 18.38
CA GLY A 359 -5.03 12.98 17.58
C GLY A 359 -4.39 12.69 16.23
N LEU A 360 -3.08 12.41 16.16
CA LEU A 360 -2.36 12.05 14.94
C LEU A 360 -2.00 10.56 14.87
N TRP A 361 -2.94 9.68 15.25
CA TRP A 361 -2.83 8.22 15.16
C TRP A 361 -4.09 7.63 14.49
N ASP A 362 -4.05 6.44 13.90
CA ASP A 362 -5.26 5.81 13.31
C ASP A 362 -5.58 4.45 13.94
N GLU A 363 -4.53 3.69 14.28
CA GLU A 363 -4.61 2.42 14.99
C GLU A 363 -3.64 2.47 16.16
N TRP A 364 -4.10 2.01 17.33
CA TRP A 364 -3.28 1.95 18.54
C TRP A 364 -3.24 0.53 19.07
N ILE A 365 -2.05 -0.08 19.04
CA ILE A 365 -1.80 -1.46 19.43
C ILE A 365 -1.06 -1.46 20.76
N VAL A 366 -1.67 -2.05 21.79
CA VAL A 366 -1.07 -2.24 23.11
C VAL A 366 -0.79 -3.73 23.31
N ILE A 367 0.48 -4.10 23.29
CA ILE A 367 0.95 -5.43 23.67
C ILE A 367 1.06 -5.47 25.20
N ARG A 368 0.35 -6.39 25.84
CA ARG A 368 0.36 -6.59 27.29
C ARG A 368 0.99 -7.93 27.63
N LYS A 369 1.90 -7.90 28.60
CA LYS A 369 2.51 -9.10 29.13
C LYS A 369 1.48 -9.94 29.88
N GLY A 370 1.39 -11.24 29.58
CA GLY A 370 0.57 -12.18 30.34
C GLY A 370 1.09 -12.42 31.76
N GLU A 371 0.21 -12.73 32.70
CA GLU A 371 0.59 -13.09 34.06
C GLU A 371 0.89 -14.60 34.17
N GLY A 372 1.97 -14.96 34.87
CA GLY A 372 2.33 -16.36 35.09
C GLY A 372 2.57 -17.13 33.78
N ALA A 373 1.67 -18.08 33.48
CA ALA A 373 1.72 -18.93 32.29
C ALA A 373 0.84 -18.44 31.13
N GLU A 374 0.15 -17.32 31.29
CA GLU A 374 -0.70 -16.75 30.25
C GLU A 374 0.12 -16.20 29.08
N ALA A 375 -0.45 -16.28 27.89
CA ALA A 375 0.13 -15.67 26.70
C ALA A 375 0.03 -14.14 26.78
N ASP A 376 0.99 -13.45 26.18
CA ASP A 376 0.84 -12.03 25.90
C ASP A 376 -0.38 -11.80 24.99
N HIS A 377 -1.00 -10.63 25.08
CA HIS A 377 -2.09 -10.25 24.18
C HIS A 377 -1.84 -8.87 23.58
N ALA A 378 -2.46 -8.60 22.43
CA ALA A 378 -2.45 -7.29 21.78
C ALA A 378 -3.88 -6.75 21.73
N ASP A 379 -4.10 -5.59 22.33
CA ASP A 379 -5.33 -4.81 22.17
C ASP A 379 -5.15 -3.83 21.01
N ILE A 380 -5.97 -3.96 19.97
CA ILE A 380 -5.97 -3.11 18.78
C ILE A 380 -7.16 -2.17 18.86
N ARG A 381 -6.89 -0.88 19.05
CA ARG A 381 -7.91 0.18 19.11
C ARG A 381 -7.92 1.00 17.82
N GLY A 382 -9.07 1.03 17.15
CA GLY A 382 -9.34 1.96 16.05
C GLY A 382 -9.87 3.30 16.54
N ARG A 383 -9.91 4.30 15.66
CA ARG A 383 -10.55 5.60 15.94
C ARG A 383 -12.06 5.53 16.14
N ASP A 384 -12.71 4.48 15.66
CA ASP A 384 -14.13 4.21 15.88
C ASP A 384 -14.43 3.72 17.31
N GLY A 385 -13.39 3.61 18.15
CA GLY A 385 -13.50 3.16 19.54
C GLY A 385 -13.60 1.65 19.70
N ARG A 386 -13.63 0.89 18.60
CA ARG A 386 -13.63 -0.57 18.67
C ARG A 386 -12.27 -1.06 19.13
N VAL A 387 -12.29 -2.07 20.00
CA VAL A 387 -11.11 -2.76 20.50
C VAL A 387 -11.22 -4.22 20.12
N GLU A 388 -10.19 -4.73 19.44
CA GLU A 388 -10.01 -6.15 19.14
C GLU A 388 -8.83 -6.67 19.97
N THR A 389 -9.04 -7.75 20.72
CA THR A 389 -7.98 -8.38 21.52
C THR A 389 -7.52 -9.67 20.86
N LEU A 390 -6.21 -9.77 20.62
CA LEU A 390 -5.56 -10.93 20.02
C LEU A 390 -4.62 -11.60 21.02
N ALA A 391 -4.83 -12.89 21.27
CA ALA A 391 -3.86 -13.69 22.01
C ALA A 391 -2.61 -13.95 21.15
N LEU A 392 -1.43 -13.65 21.66
CA LEU A 392 -0.15 -13.81 20.97
C LEU A 392 0.45 -15.18 21.32
N VAL A 393 -0.09 -16.20 20.68
CA VAL A 393 0.38 -17.58 20.80
C VAL A 393 1.44 -17.90 19.73
N ARG A 394 2.15 -19.03 19.90
CA ARG A 394 3.31 -19.35 19.06
C ARG A 394 2.97 -19.58 17.59
#